data_AF-A0AAD0NE42-F1
#
_entry.id   AF-A0AAD0NE42-F1
#
_cell.length_a   1.000
_cell.length_b   1.000
_cell.length_c   1.000
_cell.angle_alpha   90.00
_cell.angle_beta   90.00
_cell.angle_gamma   90.00
#
_symmetry.space_group_name_H-M   'P 1'
#
loop_
_entity.id
_entity.type
_entity.pdbx_description
1 polymer ?
#
loop_
_entity_poly.entity_id
_entity_poly.type
_entity_poly.pdbx_seq_one_letter_code
_entity_poly.pdbx_strand_id
1 'polypeptide(L)'
;MLLLPDESSDHDLENAQRLYEALHGLTLIQASDPRLWTYLAHVTFWRYMRKRWPIEKRAKGEDLESGYGTVLKRYFLVGDRSRGVIRHGIARLWWAGYTCYIEGQEPEQSFALAKPLFSKQDVYASFMERAFSKNKTLMQAVLRPLLKRYTEGRPFDVRDEVRALAKHLVLVGGVTILDAIDSAQMESIVEAYIQQRETSEI
;
A
#
# COMPACT_ATOMS: atom_id res chain seq x y z
N MET A 1 15.59 7.34 9.03
CA MET A 1 15.14 6.50 10.16
C MET A 1 13.64 6.72 10.36
N LEU A 2 12.84 5.67 10.61
CA LEU A 2 11.36 5.74 10.58
C LEU A 2 10.79 6.58 11.73
N LEU A 3 9.75 7.37 11.44
CA LEU A 3 8.93 8.06 12.42
C LEU A 3 8.10 7.06 13.20
N LEU A 4 8.04 7.27 14.51
CA LEU A 4 7.24 6.45 15.40
C LEU A 4 5.77 6.90 15.35
N PRO A 5 4.80 5.98 15.30
CA PRO A 5 3.38 6.35 15.36
C PRO A 5 3.05 7.04 16.68
N ASP A 6 2.06 7.93 16.66
CA ASP A 6 1.52 8.62 17.82
C ASP A 6 -0.01 8.57 17.81
N GLU A 7 -0.68 9.32 18.69
CA GLU A 7 -2.14 9.30 18.79
C GLU A 7 -2.82 9.90 17.54
N SER A 8 -2.12 10.75 16.79
CA SER A 8 -2.66 11.50 15.66
C SER A 8 -2.35 10.85 14.31
N SER A 9 -1.21 10.18 14.19
CA SER A 9 -0.75 9.65 12.91
C SER A 9 0.18 8.44 13.06
N ASP A 10 0.09 7.58 12.06
CA ASP A 10 0.98 6.44 11.88
C ASP A 10 2.19 6.76 11.00
N HIS A 11 2.19 7.93 10.35
CA HIS A 11 3.25 8.42 9.46
C HIS A 11 3.57 7.44 8.31
N ASP A 12 2.59 6.67 7.84
CA ASP A 12 2.81 5.60 6.84
C ASP A 12 3.34 6.19 5.51
N LEU A 13 2.86 7.37 5.08
CA LEU A 13 3.32 8.06 3.88
C LEU A 13 4.79 8.47 3.98
N GLU A 14 5.14 9.20 5.03
CA GLU A 14 6.48 9.73 5.23
C GLU A 14 7.48 8.62 5.56
N ASN A 15 7.02 7.53 6.17
CA ASN A 15 7.82 6.33 6.38
C ASN A 15 8.04 5.53 5.10
N ALA A 16 7.05 5.46 4.20
CA ALA A 16 7.21 4.85 2.88
C ALA A 16 8.25 5.62 2.05
N GLN A 17 8.17 6.96 2.04
CA GLN A 17 9.17 7.82 1.39
C GLN A 17 10.58 7.54 1.94
N ARG A 18 10.79 7.72 3.25
CA ARG A 18 12.11 7.55 3.88
C ARG A 18 12.69 6.16 3.68
N LEU A 19 11.86 5.11 3.77
CA LEU A 19 12.34 3.74 3.63
C LEU A 19 12.68 3.42 2.19
N TYR A 20 11.85 3.85 1.23
CA TYR A 20 12.12 3.60 -0.17
C TYR A 20 13.36 4.37 -0.63
N GLU A 21 13.51 5.65 -0.30
CA GLU A 21 14.71 6.43 -0.64
C GLU A 21 15.99 5.79 -0.07
N ALA A 22 15.96 5.35 1.18
CA ALA A 22 17.11 4.70 1.82
C ALA A 22 17.47 3.34 1.19
N LEU A 23 16.52 2.68 0.54
CA LEU A 23 16.65 1.33 -0.03
C LEU A 23 16.27 1.30 -1.53
N HIS A 24 16.39 2.43 -2.24
CA HIS A 24 15.90 2.56 -3.62
C HIS A 24 16.66 1.65 -4.59
N GLY A 25 17.93 1.33 -4.26
CA GLY A 25 18.78 0.43 -5.03
C GLY A 25 18.47 -1.06 -4.85
N LEU A 26 17.47 -1.44 -4.04
CA LEU A 26 17.06 -2.84 -3.95
C LEU A 26 16.45 -3.32 -5.27
N THR A 27 16.99 -4.41 -5.79
CA THR A 27 16.34 -5.15 -6.89
C THR A 27 15.06 -5.82 -6.39
N LEU A 28 14.11 -6.08 -7.31
CA LEU A 28 12.88 -6.82 -6.98
C LEU A 28 13.15 -8.22 -6.41
N ILE A 29 14.26 -8.85 -6.80
CA ILE A 29 14.69 -10.15 -6.28
C ILE A 29 15.05 -10.02 -4.80
N GLN A 30 15.87 -9.03 -4.45
CA GLN A 30 16.24 -8.77 -3.05
C GLN A 30 15.05 -8.33 -2.21
N ALA A 31 14.19 -7.46 -2.76
CA ALA A 31 12.97 -7.00 -2.09
C ALA A 31 11.92 -8.12 -1.91
N SER A 32 12.04 -9.23 -2.63
CA SER A 32 11.20 -10.41 -2.45
C SER A 32 11.74 -11.38 -1.40
N ASP A 33 12.96 -11.18 -0.90
CA ASP A 33 13.55 -12.04 0.12
C ASP A 33 12.93 -11.75 1.50
N PRO A 34 12.25 -12.74 2.13
CA PRO A 34 11.62 -12.53 3.42
C PRO A 34 12.62 -12.24 4.55
N ARG A 35 13.87 -12.70 4.43
CA ARG A 35 14.91 -12.57 5.47
C ARG A 35 15.28 -11.11 5.69
N LEU A 36 15.34 -10.32 4.62
CA LEU A 36 15.59 -8.88 4.67
C LEU A 36 14.57 -8.18 5.57
N TRP A 37 13.30 -8.40 5.31
CA TRP A 37 12.22 -7.70 6.02
C TRP A 37 12.09 -8.17 7.46
N THR A 38 12.26 -9.46 7.72
CA THR A 38 12.27 -10.01 9.08
C THR A 38 13.43 -9.44 9.89
N TYR A 39 14.64 -9.34 9.32
CA TYR A 39 15.78 -8.70 9.98
C TYR A 39 15.49 -7.23 10.29
N LEU A 40 15.01 -6.47 9.30
CA LEU A 40 14.69 -5.05 9.50
C LEU A 40 13.60 -4.84 10.57
N ALA A 41 12.60 -5.72 10.66
CA ALA A 41 11.56 -5.63 11.67
C ALA A 41 12.06 -5.91 13.10
N HIS A 42 12.95 -6.89 13.28
CA HIS A 42 13.42 -7.34 14.59
C HIS A 42 14.66 -6.63 15.09
N VAL A 43 15.48 -6.08 14.18
CA VAL A 43 16.79 -5.50 14.53
C VAL A 43 16.75 -3.99 14.29
N THR A 44 16.66 -3.55 13.04
CA THR A 44 16.83 -2.13 12.67
C THR A 44 15.66 -1.25 13.12
N PHE A 45 14.43 -1.71 12.92
CA PHE A 45 13.21 -0.94 13.15
C PHE A 45 12.35 -1.50 14.29
N TRP A 46 12.97 -2.22 15.23
CA TRP A 46 12.29 -2.83 16.37
C TRP A 46 11.42 -1.84 17.15
N ARG A 47 11.94 -0.64 17.43
CA ARG A 47 11.18 0.40 18.16
C ARG A 47 9.92 0.84 17.42
N TYR A 48 10.00 1.02 16.10
CA TYR A 48 8.84 1.35 15.26
C TYR A 48 7.82 0.22 15.27
N MET A 49 8.28 -1.02 15.02
CA MET A 49 7.41 -2.20 14.99
C MET A 49 6.63 -2.37 16.29
N ARG A 50 7.31 -2.23 17.43
CA ARG A 50 6.73 -2.37 18.76
C ARG A 50 5.71 -1.30 19.09
N LYS A 51 5.92 -0.06 18.62
CA LYS A 51 4.98 1.03 18.84
C LYS A 51 3.75 0.91 17.93
N ARG A 52 3.94 0.53 16.66
CA ARG A 52 2.88 0.41 15.65
C ARG A 52 2.02 -0.84 15.81
N TRP A 53 2.64 -1.97 16.13
CA TRP A 53 1.97 -3.25 16.35
C TRP A 53 2.37 -3.84 17.70
N PRO A 54 1.91 -3.25 18.82
CA PRO A 54 2.22 -3.73 20.15
C PRO A 54 1.58 -5.10 20.38
N ILE A 55 2.42 -6.11 20.61
CA ILE A 55 2.00 -7.51 20.75
C ILE A 55 1.24 -7.68 22.07
N GLU A 56 1.69 -7.02 23.13
CA GLU A 56 1.15 -7.09 24.50
C GLU A 56 -0.28 -6.55 24.59
N LYS A 57 -0.62 -5.58 23.73
CA LYS A 57 -1.99 -5.04 23.71
C LYS A 57 -2.98 -6.02 23.08
N ARG A 58 -2.50 -6.93 22.21
CA ARG A 58 -3.33 -7.91 21.50
C ARG A 58 -3.34 -9.27 22.19
N ALA A 59 -2.22 -9.69 22.77
CA ALA A 59 -2.12 -10.89 23.60
C ALA A 59 -2.60 -10.63 25.04
N LYS A 60 -3.87 -10.25 25.21
CA LYS A 60 -4.48 -10.11 26.54
C LYS A 60 -5.33 -11.34 26.88
N GLY A 61 -5.08 -11.93 28.06
CA GLY A 61 -5.83 -13.09 28.55
C GLY A 61 -5.46 -14.39 27.83
N GLU A 62 -6.45 -15.26 27.61
CA GLU A 62 -6.26 -16.59 27.00
C GLU A 62 -6.15 -16.57 25.46
N ASP A 63 -6.36 -15.42 24.81
CA ASP A 63 -6.27 -15.29 23.34
C ASP A 63 -4.83 -15.02 22.86
N LEU A 64 -3.94 -15.95 23.21
CA LEU A 64 -2.55 -15.98 22.72
C LEU A 64 -2.49 -16.17 21.19
N GLU A 65 -3.51 -16.79 20.61
CA GLU A 65 -3.65 -17.04 19.17
C GLU A 65 -3.72 -15.72 18.37
N SER A 66 -4.43 -14.71 18.87
CA SER A 66 -4.47 -13.38 18.24
C SER A 66 -3.10 -12.66 18.25
N GLY A 67 -2.33 -12.85 19.32
CA GLY A 67 -0.96 -12.35 19.47
C GLY A 67 -0.02 -13.01 18.48
N TYR A 68 -0.03 -14.35 18.43
CA TYR A 68 0.72 -15.16 17.48
C TYR A 68 0.41 -14.77 16.03
N GLY A 69 -0.87 -14.62 15.69
CA GLY A 69 -1.30 -14.18 14.37
C GLY A 69 -0.78 -12.78 14.01
N THR A 70 -0.65 -11.86 14.96
CA THR A 70 -0.06 -10.53 14.72
C THR A 70 1.44 -10.64 14.47
N VAL A 71 2.17 -11.45 15.24
CA VAL A 71 3.60 -11.69 15.04
C VAL A 71 3.85 -12.27 13.65
N LEU A 72 3.15 -13.35 13.29
CA LEU A 72 3.29 -13.98 11.97
C LEU A 72 2.99 -13.03 10.81
N LYS A 73 1.98 -12.16 10.94
CA LYS A 73 1.54 -11.27 9.85
C LYS A 73 2.35 -9.99 9.73
N ARG A 74 2.82 -9.43 10.85
CA ARG A 74 3.45 -8.09 10.89
C ARG A 74 4.97 -8.16 11.03
N TYR A 75 5.51 -9.17 11.71
CA TYR A 75 6.94 -9.28 12.03
C TYR A 75 7.66 -10.32 11.15
N PHE A 76 6.93 -11.27 10.58
CA PHE A 76 7.46 -12.28 9.67
C PHE A 76 6.73 -12.30 8.33
N LEU A 77 7.34 -12.96 7.34
CA LEU A 77 6.76 -13.23 6.03
C LEU A 77 6.57 -14.73 5.84
N VAL A 78 5.63 -15.29 6.60
CA VAL A 78 5.29 -16.73 6.57
C VAL A 78 4.10 -16.98 5.65
N GLY A 79 4.15 -18.05 4.85
CA GLY A 79 3.05 -18.47 3.97
C GLY A 79 3.05 -17.75 2.62
N ASP A 80 1.89 -17.22 2.21
CA ASP A 80 1.70 -16.50 0.94
C ASP A 80 2.56 -15.23 0.91
N ARG A 81 3.77 -15.37 0.37
CA ARG A 81 4.77 -14.29 0.25
C ARG A 81 4.22 -13.14 -0.58
N SER A 82 3.29 -13.40 -1.49
CA SER A 82 2.76 -12.39 -2.40
C SER A 82 1.94 -11.33 -1.66
N ARG A 83 1.01 -11.76 -0.80
CA ARG A 83 0.21 -10.85 0.05
C ARG A 83 0.91 -10.52 1.36
N GLY A 84 1.81 -11.39 1.82
CA GLY A 84 2.57 -11.21 3.05
C GLY A 84 3.37 -9.91 3.08
N VAL A 85 4.05 -9.57 1.97
CA VAL A 85 4.87 -8.33 1.89
C VAL A 85 4.07 -7.05 2.09
N ILE A 86 2.79 -7.06 1.72
CA ILE A 86 1.88 -5.91 1.86
C ILE A 86 1.33 -5.78 3.29
N ARG A 87 1.32 -6.88 4.04
CA ARG A 87 0.84 -6.90 5.43
C ARG A 87 1.98 -6.76 6.44
N HIS A 88 3.19 -7.16 6.09
CA HIS A 88 4.36 -7.06 6.95
C HIS A 88 4.71 -5.60 7.26
N GLY A 89 5.07 -5.30 8.51
CA GLY A 89 5.13 -3.94 9.02
C GLY A 89 6.16 -3.02 8.35
N ILE A 90 7.31 -3.57 7.92
CA ILE A 90 8.35 -2.82 7.21
C ILE A 90 8.20 -2.95 5.69
N ALA A 91 8.19 -4.18 5.16
CA ALA A 91 8.04 -4.45 3.73
C ALA A 91 6.91 -3.66 3.05
N ARG A 92 5.76 -3.51 3.73
CA ARG A 92 4.59 -2.77 3.20
C ARG A 92 4.89 -1.32 2.83
N LEU A 93 5.81 -0.68 3.56
CA LEU A 93 6.23 0.70 3.35
C LEU A 93 7.12 0.80 2.11
N TRP A 94 8.08 -0.13 1.97
CA TRP A 94 8.97 -0.15 0.81
C TRP A 94 8.21 -0.50 -0.47
N TRP A 95 7.33 -1.51 -0.44
CA TRP A 95 6.55 -1.90 -1.61
C TRP A 95 5.56 -0.81 -2.06
N ALA A 96 4.97 -0.08 -1.12
CA ALA A 96 4.16 1.09 -1.44
C ALA A 96 5.00 2.25 -2.01
N GLY A 97 6.19 2.47 -1.45
CA GLY A 97 7.13 3.43 -2.02
C GLY A 97 7.52 3.05 -3.45
N TYR A 98 7.87 1.79 -3.70
CA TYR A 98 8.21 1.26 -5.02
C TYR A 98 7.09 1.49 -6.05
N THR A 99 5.84 1.20 -5.68
CA THR A 99 4.70 1.36 -6.59
C THR A 99 4.36 2.82 -6.84
N CYS A 100 4.49 3.67 -5.83
CA CYS A 100 4.17 5.10 -5.96
C CYS A 100 5.31 5.96 -6.53
N TYR A 101 6.56 5.51 -6.48
CA TYR A 101 7.72 6.32 -6.84
C TYR A 101 7.79 6.64 -8.34
N ILE A 102 7.78 7.92 -8.68
CA ILE A 102 7.99 8.45 -10.03
C ILE A 102 9.42 8.97 -10.16
N GLU A 103 10.15 8.40 -11.11
CA GLU A 103 11.55 8.75 -11.38
C GLU A 103 11.64 10.09 -12.14
N GLY A 104 12.73 10.83 -11.92
CA GLY A 104 13.00 12.09 -12.61
C GLY A 104 12.11 13.28 -12.17
N GLN A 105 11.51 13.19 -10.99
CA GLN A 105 10.70 14.27 -10.39
C GLN A 105 11.40 14.83 -9.15
N GLU A 106 10.97 16.00 -8.70
CA GLU A 106 11.37 16.54 -7.39
C GLU A 106 10.88 15.62 -6.26
N PRO A 107 11.56 15.56 -5.09
CA PRO A 107 11.26 14.57 -4.04
C PRO A 107 9.78 14.50 -3.61
N GLU A 108 9.11 15.65 -3.49
CA GLU A 108 7.69 15.69 -3.14
C GLU A 108 6.79 15.10 -4.26
N GLN A 109 7.13 15.39 -5.51
CA GLN A 109 6.39 14.93 -6.68
C GLN A 109 6.64 13.44 -6.96
N SER A 110 7.85 12.95 -6.68
CA SER A 110 8.20 11.54 -6.79
C SER A 110 7.30 10.62 -5.98
N PHE A 111 6.73 11.09 -4.86
CA PHE A 111 5.81 10.31 -4.02
C PHE A 111 4.37 10.85 -4.01
N ALA A 112 3.99 11.72 -4.95
CA ALA A 112 2.65 12.30 -4.98
C ALA A 112 1.55 11.22 -5.00
N LEU A 113 1.76 10.10 -5.71
CA LEU A 113 0.82 8.98 -5.79
C LEU A 113 0.61 8.25 -4.44
N ALA A 114 1.54 8.39 -3.50
CA ALA A 114 1.39 7.80 -2.17
C ALA A 114 0.38 8.59 -1.31
N LYS A 115 0.12 9.88 -1.61
CA LYS A 115 -0.86 10.73 -0.90
C LYS A 115 -2.27 10.11 -0.93
N PRO A 116 -2.88 9.81 -2.09
CA PRO A 116 -4.17 9.12 -2.12
C PRO A 116 -4.09 7.68 -1.61
N LEU A 117 -2.99 6.95 -1.84
CA LEU A 117 -2.87 5.56 -1.39
C LEU A 117 -2.93 5.41 0.14
N PHE A 118 -2.31 6.35 0.86
CA PHE A 118 -2.27 6.38 2.32
C PHE A 118 -3.31 7.31 2.95
N SER A 119 -4.25 7.86 2.17
CA SER A 119 -5.31 8.73 2.71
C SER A 119 -6.13 8.04 3.80
N LYS A 120 -6.45 6.75 3.58
CA LYS A 120 -7.08 5.86 4.56
C LYS A 120 -6.54 4.44 4.44
N GLN A 121 -6.56 3.72 5.56
CA GLN A 121 -6.11 2.32 5.60
C GLN A 121 -6.90 1.41 4.64
N ASP A 122 -8.20 1.67 4.43
CA ASP A 122 -9.03 0.92 3.48
C ASP A 122 -8.61 1.15 2.03
N VAL A 123 -8.07 2.33 1.68
CA VAL A 123 -7.54 2.60 0.33
C VAL A 123 -6.31 1.73 0.09
N TYR A 124 -5.35 1.80 1.00
CA TYR A 124 -4.15 0.96 0.97
C TYR A 124 -4.51 -0.53 0.83
N ALA A 125 -5.40 -1.03 1.69
CA ALA A 125 -5.76 -2.44 1.71
C ALA A 125 -6.50 -2.87 0.42
N SER A 126 -7.39 -2.03 -0.09
CA SER A 126 -8.22 -2.36 -1.25
C SER A 126 -7.39 -2.57 -2.52
N PHE A 127 -6.33 -1.78 -2.69
CA PHE A 127 -5.45 -1.86 -3.85
C PHE A 127 -4.22 -2.73 -3.61
N MET A 128 -3.46 -2.51 -2.54
CA MET A 128 -2.17 -3.19 -2.37
C MET A 128 -2.32 -4.69 -2.13
N GLU A 129 -3.42 -5.16 -1.53
CA GLU A 129 -3.65 -6.60 -1.33
C GLU A 129 -4.07 -7.35 -2.60
N ARG A 130 -4.24 -6.66 -3.74
CA ARG A 130 -4.59 -7.26 -5.02
C ARG A 130 -3.35 -7.81 -5.73
N ALA A 131 -3.57 -8.81 -6.59
CA ALA A 131 -2.49 -9.41 -7.37
C ALA A 131 -1.79 -8.40 -8.30
N PHE A 132 -2.54 -7.42 -8.81
CA PHE A 132 -2.02 -6.39 -9.72
C PHE A 132 -1.14 -5.34 -9.04
N SER A 133 -1.12 -5.26 -7.71
CA SER A 133 -0.49 -4.13 -6.99
C SER A 133 1.01 -4.00 -7.20
N LYS A 134 1.68 -5.09 -7.58
CA LYS A 134 3.13 -5.13 -7.82
C LYS A 134 3.53 -4.66 -9.21
N ASN A 135 2.57 -4.61 -10.14
CA ASN A 135 2.80 -3.96 -11.41
C ASN A 135 2.81 -2.45 -11.17
N LYS A 136 4.02 -1.88 -11.10
CA LYS A 136 4.26 -0.46 -10.83
C LYS A 136 3.50 0.41 -11.83
N THR A 137 3.68 0.16 -13.12
CA THR A 137 3.04 0.95 -14.20
C THR A 137 1.53 0.95 -14.07
N LEU A 138 0.93 -0.23 -13.86
CA LEU A 138 -0.51 -0.37 -13.71
C LEU A 138 -1.02 0.31 -12.44
N MET A 139 -0.35 0.12 -11.30
CA MET A 139 -0.73 0.73 -10.04
C MET A 139 -0.63 2.26 -10.09
N GLN A 140 0.38 2.80 -10.78
CA GLN A 140 0.50 4.24 -11.00
C GLN A 140 -0.64 4.79 -11.85
N ALA A 141 -1.01 4.09 -12.92
CA ALA A 141 -2.17 4.45 -13.75
C ALA A 141 -3.48 4.43 -12.93
N VAL A 142 -3.64 3.46 -12.02
CA VAL A 142 -4.79 3.45 -11.10
C VAL A 142 -4.77 4.63 -10.14
N LEU A 143 -3.60 5.01 -9.60
CA LEU A 143 -3.49 6.06 -8.60
C LEU A 143 -3.56 7.49 -9.16
N ARG A 144 -3.26 7.72 -10.44
CA ARG A 144 -3.25 9.07 -11.05
C ARG A 144 -4.63 9.77 -10.98
N PRO A 145 -5.75 9.13 -11.35
CA PRO A 145 -7.07 9.72 -11.16
C PRO A 145 -7.40 10.00 -9.69
N LEU A 146 -6.99 9.12 -8.78
CA LEU A 146 -7.20 9.30 -7.34
C LEU A 146 -6.38 10.49 -6.81
N LEU A 147 -5.16 10.69 -7.32
CA LEU A 147 -4.33 11.84 -6.98
C LEU A 147 -4.99 13.14 -7.44
N LYS A 148 -5.53 13.19 -8.66
CA LYS A 148 -6.28 14.34 -9.16
C LYS A 148 -7.44 14.70 -8.22
N ARG A 149 -8.24 13.72 -7.85
CA ARG A 149 -9.34 13.88 -6.87
C ARG A 149 -8.87 14.38 -5.51
N TYR A 150 -7.78 13.81 -5.01
CA TYR A 150 -7.16 14.22 -3.76
C TYR A 150 -6.71 15.69 -3.80
N THR A 151 -6.07 16.13 -4.88
CA THR A 151 -5.60 17.52 -5.05
C THR A 151 -6.73 18.53 -5.23
N GLU A 152 -7.88 18.09 -5.76
CA GLU A 152 -9.10 18.90 -5.87
C GLU A 152 -9.88 19.01 -4.54
N GLY A 153 -9.37 18.42 -3.45
CA GLY A 153 -10.04 18.42 -2.15
C GLY A 153 -11.24 17.47 -2.07
N ARG A 154 -11.39 16.54 -3.01
CA ARG A 154 -12.49 15.57 -3.10
C ARG A 154 -11.94 14.14 -3.17
N PRO A 155 -11.19 13.67 -2.15
CA PRO A 155 -10.49 12.39 -2.20
C PRO A 155 -11.48 11.23 -2.39
N PHE A 156 -11.16 10.32 -3.32
CA PHE A 156 -11.89 9.07 -3.50
C PHE A 156 -11.39 8.04 -2.47
N ASP A 157 -11.86 8.18 -1.23
CA ASP A 157 -11.39 7.39 -0.09
C ASP A 157 -12.52 6.75 0.74
N VAL A 158 -13.76 6.83 0.26
CA VAL A 158 -14.91 6.16 0.89
C VAL A 158 -14.73 4.65 0.78
N ARG A 159 -14.76 3.97 1.92
CA ARG A 159 -14.40 2.55 2.07
C ARG A 159 -15.11 1.65 1.05
N ASP A 160 -16.42 1.77 0.93
CA ASP A 160 -17.21 0.87 0.09
C ASP A 160 -17.01 1.18 -1.40
N GLU A 161 -16.85 2.44 -1.77
CA GLU A 161 -16.53 2.87 -3.14
C GLU A 161 -15.16 2.40 -3.59
N VAL A 162 -14.13 2.59 -2.77
CA VAL A 162 -12.75 2.17 -3.10
C VAL A 162 -12.65 0.65 -3.22
N ARG A 163 -13.35 -0.09 -2.35
CA ARG A 163 -13.47 -1.54 -2.47
C ARG A 163 -14.19 -1.95 -3.75
N ALA A 164 -15.24 -1.22 -4.13
CA ALA A 164 -15.99 -1.48 -5.34
C ALA A 164 -15.14 -1.21 -6.60
N LEU A 165 -14.36 -0.13 -6.62
CA LEU A 165 -13.40 0.16 -7.68
C LEU A 165 -12.34 -0.95 -7.78
N ALA A 166 -11.72 -1.34 -6.66
CA ALA A 166 -10.73 -2.41 -6.66
C ALA A 166 -11.31 -3.76 -7.15
N LYS A 167 -12.58 -4.06 -6.83
CA LYS A 167 -13.29 -5.23 -7.38
C LYS A 167 -13.53 -5.09 -8.88
N HIS A 168 -13.93 -3.90 -9.34
CA HIS A 168 -14.14 -3.62 -10.76
C HIS A 168 -12.86 -3.85 -11.57
N LEU A 169 -11.70 -3.36 -11.09
CA LEU A 169 -10.41 -3.60 -11.74
C LEU A 169 -10.05 -5.10 -11.83
N VAL A 170 -10.39 -5.88 -10.80
CA VAL A 170 -10.22 -7.35 -10.85
C VAL A 170 -11.13 -7.97 -11.90
N LEU A 171 -12.38 -7.49 -12.06
CA LEU A 171 -13.29 -7.97 -13.09
C LEU A 171 -12.80 -7.63 -14.51
N VAL A 172 -12.28 -6.41 -14.72
CA VAL A 172 -11.62 -6.04 -15.98
C VAL A 172 -10.47 -7.01 -16.29
N GLY A 173 -9.66 -7.33 -15.28
CA GLY A 173 -8.59 -8.32 -15.39
C GLY A 173 -9.05 -9.77 -15.60
N GLY A 174 -10.34 -10.07 -15.40
CA GLY A 174 -10.92 -11.37 -15.69
C GLY A 174 -11.23 -11.58 -17.17
N VAL A 175 -11.39 -10.49 -17.94
CA VAL A 175 -11.70 -10.53 -19.38
C VAL A 175 -10.60 -9.91 -20.25
N THR A 176 -9.60 -9.26 -19.64
CA THR A 176 -8.47 -8.62 -20.31
C THR A 176 -7.19 -8.90 -19.54
N ILE A 177 -6.05 -8.99 -20.22
CA ILE A 177 -4.74 -9.07 -19.57
C ILE A 177 -4.37 -7.66 -19.10
N LEU A 178 -4.46 -7.41 -17.78
CA LEU A 178 -4.18 -6.08 -17.22
C LEU A 178 -2.79 -5.56 -17.57
N ASP A 179 -1.80 -6.44 -17.66
CA ASP A 179 -0.42 -6.08 -18.01
C ASP A 179 -0.26 -5.62 -19.46
N ALA A 180 -1.25 -5.88 -20.32
CA ALA A 180 -1.28 -5.43 -21.72
C ALA A 180 -2.07 -4.12 -21.91
N ILE A 181 -2.75 -3.63 -20.87
CA ILE A 181 -3.46 -2.35 -20.90
C ILE A 181 -2.44 -1.23 -20.72
N ASP A 182 -2.44 -0.27 -21.64
CA ASP A 182 -1.59 0.91 -21.49
C ASP A 182 -2.06 1.82 -20.35
N SER A 183 -1.16 2.66 -19.84
CA SER A 183 -1.46 3.51 -18.69
C SER A 183 -2.63 4.47 -18.95
N ALA A 184 -2.74 5.05 -20.15
CA ALA A 184 -3.79 6.01 -20.47
C ALA A 184 -5.18 5.35 -20.49
N GLN A 185 -5.27 4.13 -21.03
CA GLN A 185 -6.48 3.34 -21.03
C GLN A 185 -6.89 2.96 -19.60
N MET A 186 -5.95 2.51 -18.76
CA MET A 186 -6.25 2.21 -17.36
C MET A 186 -6.71 3.45 -16.57
N GLU A 187 -6.05 4.59 -16.77
CA GLU A 187 -6.47 5.88 -16.19
C GLU A 187 -7.91 6.21 -16.60
N SER A 188 -8.24 6.06 -17.89
CA SER A 188 -9.59 6.29 -18.43
C SER A 188 -10.64 5.35 -17.82
N ILE A 189 -10.32 4.07 -17.62
CA ILE A 189 -11.21 3.09 -16.98
C ILE A 189 -11.54 3.54 -15.54
N VAL A 190 -10.52 3.98 -14.79
CA VAL A 190 -10.71 4.44 -13.42
C VAL A 190 -11.50 5.76 -13.37
N GLU A 191 -11.19 6.72 -14.24
CA GLU A 191 -11.93 7.99 -14.32
C GLU A 191 -13.42 7.76 -14.66
N ALA A 192 -13.70 6.92 -15.67
CA ALA A 192 -15.06 6.59 -16.07
C ALA A 192 -15.84 5.91 -14.92
N TYR A 193 -15.20 5.00 -14.18
CA TYR A 193 -15.82 4.35 -13.03
C TYR A 193 -16.23 5.37 -11.96
N ILE A 194 -15.34 6.30 -11.62
CA ILE A 194 -15.61 7.29 -10.57
C ILE A 194 -16.75 8.22 -11.02
N GLN A 195 -16.75 8.69 -12.27
CA GLN A 195 -17.82 9.55 -12.80
C GLN A 195 -19.20 8.86 -12.82
N GLN A 196 -19.24 7.57 -13.17
CA GLN A 196 -20.48 6.80 -13.18
C GLN A 196 -21.09 6.69 -11.78
N ARG A 197 -20.25 6.51 -10.75
CA ARG A 197 -20.69 6.42 -9.36
C ARG A 197 -21.34 7.73 -8.88
N GLU A 198 -20.71 8.85 -9.16
CA GLU A 198 -21.23 10.17 -8.79
C GLU A 198 -22.55 10.51 -9.50
N THR A 199 -22.69 10.09 -10.75
CA THR A 199 -23.94 10.30 -11.51
C THR A 199 -25.08 9.42 -11.00
N SER A 200 -24.78 8.29 -10.37
CA SER A 200 -25.79 7.36 -9.83
C SER A 200 -26.29 7.75 -8.43
N GLU A 201 -25.64 8.74 -7.80
CA GLU A 201 -25.97 9.26 -6.47
C GLU A 201 -26.80 10.55 -6.51
N ILE A 202 -27.08 11.07 -7.72
CA ILE A 202 -27.99 12.19 -8.03
C ILE A 202 -29.33 11.63 -8.49
#